data_AF-A0A8W4FIM9-F1
#
_entry.id   AF-A0A8W4FIM9-F1
#
_cell.length_a   1.000
_cell.length_b   1.000
_cell.length_c   1.000
_cell.angle_alpha   90.00
_cell.angle_beta   90.00
_cell.angle_gamma   90.00
#
_symmetry.space_group_name_H-M   'P 1'
#
loop_
_entity.id
_entity.type
_entity.pdbx_description
1 polymer ?
#
loop_
_entity_poly.entity_id
_entity_poly.type
_entity_poly.pdbx_seq_one_letter_code
_entity_poly.pdbx_strand_id
1 'polypeptide(L)'
;MGEEPLTQTQEVQRVPYRINPRRNTLRHILIKLTKIKDKEKILKAAREKKQITYKGTLIRLLADCSAETLQARREWHDILNVMKGKKTSSQDYITQHRWLNG
;
A
#
# COMPACT_ATOMS: atom_id res chain seq x y z
N MET A 1 14.85 -14.92 -23.62
CA MET A 1 14.65 -14.00 -22.49
C MET A 1 14.22 -12.68 -23.10
N GLY A 2 12.95 -12.31 -22.94
CA GLY A 2 12.39 -11.14 -23.61
C GLY A 2 12.81 -9.87 -22.88
N GLU A 3 13.47 -8.95 -23.58
CA GLU A 3 13.73 -7.60 -23.13
C GLU A 3 12.38 -6.91 -22.84
N GLU A 4 12.03 -6.74 -21.56
CA GLU A 4 10.91 -5.88 -21.19
C GLU A 4 11.28 -4.44 -21.57
N PRO A 5 10.53 -3.76 -22.45
CA PRO A 5 10.92 -2.44 -22.91
C PRO A 5 10.94 -1.48 -21.74
N LEU A 6 12.11 -0.85 -21.54
CA LEU A 6 12.40 0.14 -20.51
C LEU A 6 11.23 1.14 -20.39
N THR A 7 10.65 1.16 -19.20
CA THR A 7 9.51 2.00 -18.82
C THR A 7 9.76 3.46 -19.19
N GLN A 8 8.97 3.98 -20.14
CA GLN A 8 9.04 5.36 -20.60
C GLN A 8 8.62 6.28 -19.43
N THR A 9 9.63 6.82 -18.74
CA THR A 9 9.42 7.69 -17.58
C THR A 9 9.29 9.13 -18.06
N GLN A 10 8.22 9.81 -17.64
CA GLN A 10 7.95 11.18 -18.08
C GLN A 10 8.71 12.19 -17.21
N GLU A 11 8.72 11.98 -15.89
CA GLU A 11 9.32 12.91 -14.93
C GLU A 11 9.68 12.18 -13.64
N VAL A 12 10.80 12.59 -13.02
CA VAL A 12 11.22 12.11 -11.70
C VAL A 12 11.60 13.30 -10.84
N GLN A 13 10.98 13.44 -9.67
CA GLN A 13 11.25 14.55 -8.77
C GLN A 13 11.25 14.15 -7.30
N ARG A 14 11.99 14.87 -6.45
CA ARG A 14 11.93 14.72 -4.99
C ARG A 14 10.90 15.66 -4.40
N VAL A 15 10.03 15.14 -3.54
CA VAL A 15 8.92 15.90 -2.94
C VAL A 15 9.03 15.84 -1.41
N PRO A 16 8.89 16.98 -0.70
CA PRO A 16 8.71 18.34 -1.21
C PRO A 16 10.00 18.92 -1.80
N TYR A 17 9.87 19.88 -2.72
CA TYR A 17 11.01 20.54 -3.37
C TYR A 17 11.95 21.21 -2.35
N ARG A 18 11.38 21.92 -1.37
CA ARG A 18 12.12 22.59 -0.30
C ARG A 18 12.69 21.57 0.71
N ILE A 19 13.95 21.77 1.08
CA ILE A 19 14.63 20.95 2.09
C ILE A 19 14.28 21.50 3.47
N ASN A 20 13.78 20.64 4.35
CA ASN A 20 13.57 20.97 5.76
C ASN A 20 14.73 20.38 6.59
N PRO A 21 15.62 21.21 7.15
CA PRO A 21 16.76 20.72 7.93
C PRO A 21 16.36 20.02 9.23
N ARG A 22 15.13 20.21 9.73
CA ARG A 22 14.61 19.52 10.92
C ARG A 22 14.09 18.11 10.63
N ARG A 23 14.04 17.68 9.36
CA ARG A 23 13.47 16.40 8.96
C ARG A 23 14.57 15.37 8.74
N ASN A 24 14.65 14.38 9.62
CA ASN A 24 15.70 13.35 9.59
C ASN A 24 15.36 12.18 8.65
N THR A 25 14.12 12.07 8.17
CA THR A 25 13.69 11.04 7.21
C THR A 25 14.00 11.45 5.78
N LEU A 26 14.41 10.48 4.94
CA LEU A 26 14.55 10.70 3.50
C LEU A 26 13.26 11.23 2.85
N ARG A 27 13.41 12.09 1.84
CA ARG A 27 12.28 12.62 1.05
C ARG A 27 11.76 11.55 0.09
N HIS A 28 10.46 11.60 -0.18
CA HIS A 28 9.83 10.74 -1.17
C HIS A 28 10.24 11.17 -2.59
N ILE A 29 10.34 10.20 -3.49
CA ILE A 29 10.56 10.43 -4.92
C ILE A 29 9.24 10.17 -5.63
N LEU A 30 8.73 11.16 -6.35
CA LEU A 30 7.58 11.02 -7.23
C LEU A 30 8.08 10.71 -8.63
N ILE A 31 7.57 9.63 -9.20
CA ILE A 31 7.87 9.18 -10.56
C ILE A 31 6.58 9.24 -11.35
N LYS A 32 6.53 10.06 -12.40
CA LYS A 32 5.42 10.12 -13.35
C LYS A 32 5.73 9.19 -14.53
N LEU A 33 4.87 8.20 -14.73
CA LEU A 33 4.94 7.26 -15.84
C LEU A 33 3.94 7.68 -16.91
N THR A 34 4.32 7.57 -18.19
CA THR A 34 3.44 7.91 -19.31
C THR A 34 2.28 6.92 -19.46
N LYS A 35 2.52 5.64 -19.13
CA LYS A 35 1.56 4.56 -19.29
C LYS A 35 1.04 4.09 -17.93
N ILE A 36 -0.29 4.18 -17.75
CA ILE A 36 -0.97 3.70 -16.54
C ILE A 36 -0.79 2.18 -16.37
N LYS A 37 -0.83 1.41 -17.47
CA LYS A 37 -0.63 -0.04 -17.45
C LYS A 37 0.72 -0.44 -16.83
N ASP A 38 1.78 0.32 -17.12
CA ASP A 38 3.12 0.03 -16.58
C ASP A 38 3.18 0.37 -15.09
N LYS A 39 2.55 1.48 -14.68
CA LYS A 39 2.39 1.85 -13.26
C LYS A 39 1.72 0.73 -12.47
N GLU A 40 0.64 0.17 -13.00
CA GLU A 40 -0.09 -0.92 -12.34
C GLU A 40 0.74 -2.20 -12.24
N LYS A 41 1.43 -2.58 -13.31
CA LYS A 41 2.32 -3.76 -13.32
C LYS A 41 3.44 -3.65 -12.28
N ILE A 42 4.12 -2.50 -12.23
CA ILE A 42 5.22 -2.26 -11.28
C ILE A 42 4.71 -2.33 -9.84
N LEU A 43 3.58 -1.68 -9.55
CA LEU A 43 3.00 -1.69 -8.20
C LEU A 43 2.49 -3.08 -7.80
N LYS A 44 1.99 -3.87 -8.75
CA LYS A 44 1.58 -5.25 -8.51
C LYS A 44 2.78 -6.13 -8.18
N ALA A 45 3.82 -6.09 -9.01
CA ALA A 45 5.07 -6.83 -8.76
C ALA A 45 5.71 -6.44 -7.41
N ALA A 46 5.65 -5.15 -7.06
CA ALA A 46 6.14 -4.66 -5.78
C ALA A 46 5.40 -5.25 -4.57
N ARG A 47 4.07 -5.40 -4.67
CA ARG A 47 3.24 -6.03 -3.62
C ARG A 47 3.52 -7.51 -3.49
N GLU A 48 3.68 -8.21 -4.61
CA GLU A 48 3.98 -9.65 -4.65
C GLU A 48 5.34 -9.96 -4.04
N LYS A 49 6.35 -9.15 -4.35
CA LYS A 49 7.72 -9.35 -3.85
C LYS A 49 7.86 -9.09 -2.34
N LYS A 50 6.95 -8.32 -1.73
CA LYS A 50 6.90 -7.90 -0.30
C LYS A 50 8.10 -7.09 0.21
N GLN A 51 9.33 -7.41 -0.20
CA GLN A 51 10.55 -6.71 0.12
C GLN A 51 11.28 -6.29 -1.16
N ILE A 52 11.46 -4.99 -1.33
CA ILE A 52 12.26 -4.44 -2.42
C ILE A 52 13.47 -3.77 -1.79
N THR A 53 14.67 -4.10 -2.25
CA THR A 53 15.90 -3.50 -1.79
C THR A 53 16.56 -2.68 -2.91
N TYR A 54 17.16 -1.55 -2.54
CA TYR A 54 18.03 -0.76 -3.40
C TYR A 54 19.33 -0.48 -2.64
N LYS A 55 20.46 -0.94 -3.20
CA LYS A 55 21.79 -0.81 -2.57
C LYS A 55 21.80 -1.25 -1.10
N GLY A 56 21.20 -2.40 -0.81
CA GLY A 56 21.10 -2.96 0.55
C GLY A 56 20.07 -2.30 1.47
N THR A 57 19.38 -1.24 1.04
CA THR A 57 18.34 -0.57 1.83
C THR A 57 16.95 -1.00 1.39
N LEU A 58 16.05 -1.31 2.33
CA LEU A 58 14.66 -1.62 2.03
C LEU A 58 13.94 -0.35 1.52
N ILE A 59 13.27 -0.47 0.37
CA ILE A 59 12.46 0.58 -0.23
C ILE A 59 11.01 0.14 -0.39
N ARG A 60 10.10 1.11 -0.39
CA ARG A 60 8.66 0.89 -0.55
C ARG A 60 8.16 1.69 -1.75
N LEU A 61 7.50 1.01 -2.68
CA LEU A 61 6.81 1.63 -3.79
C LEU A 61 5.32 1.73 -3.46
N LEU A 62 4.75 2.92 -3.58
CA LEU A 62 3.34 3.19 -3.33
C LEU A 62 2.75 4.04 -4.46
N ALA A 63 1.47 3.82 -4.76
CA ALA A 63 0.74 4.71 -5.65
C ALA A 63 0.56 6.07 -4.97
N ASP A 64 0.94 7.14 -5.68
CA ASP A 64 0.53 8.48 -5.31
C ASP A 64 -0.98 8.63 -5.54
N CYS A 65 -1.70 9.11 -4.52
CA CYS A 65 -3.16 9.25 -4.49
C CYS A 65 -3.52 10.59 -3.87
N SER A 66 -4.62 11.21 -4.33
CA SER A 66 -5.13 12.44 -3.72
C SER A 66 -5.51 12.21 -2.26
N ALA A 67 -5.58 13.30 -1.49
CA ALA A 67 -6.01 13.26 -0.09
C ALA A 67 -7.42 12.64 0.04
N GLU A 68 -8.35 13.03 -0.82
CA GLU A 68 -9.72 12.49 -0.87
C GLU A 68 -9.73 10.97 -1.13
N THR A 69 -8.94 10.51 -2.11
CA THR A 69 -8.84 9.06 -2.41
C THR A 69 -8.24 8.29 -1.24
N LEU A 70 -7.24 8.86 -0.57
CA LEU A 70 -6.64 8.25 0.61
C LEU A 70 -7.61 8.20 1.78
N GLN A 71 -8.42 9.24 1.95
CA GLN A 71 -9.45 9.30 2.99
C GLN A 71 -10.53 8.24 2.76
N ALA A 72 -11.10 8.18 1.55
CA ALA A 72 -12.09 7.16 1.20
C ALA A 72 -11.55 5.73 1.42
N ARG A 73 -10.27 5.48 1.10
CA ARG A 73 -9.62 4.18 1.36
C ARG A 73 -9.54 3.83 2.85
N ARG A 74 -9.31 4.81 3.73
CA ARG A 74 -9.26 4.60 5.18
C ARG A 74 -10.64 4.26 5.72
N GLU A 75 -11.66 5.03 5.33
CA GLU A 75 -13.05 4.79 5.74
C GLU A 75 -13.55 3.41 5.31
N TRP A 76 -13.26 3.00 4.06
CA TRP A 76 -13.55 1.65 3.60
C TRP A 76 -12.82 0.56 4.38
N HIS A 77 -11.57 0.82 4.77
CA HIS A 77 -10.79 -0.13 5.57
C HIS A 77 -11.42 -0.31 6.96
N ASP A 78 -11.88 0.77 7.59
CA ASP A 78 -12.54 0.73 8.89
C ASP A 78 -13.86 -0.05 8.83
N ILE A 79 -14.67 0.18 7.80
CA ILE A 79 -15.90 -0.60 7.54
C ILE A 79 -15.58 -2.08 7.40
N LEU A 80 -14.58 -2.44 6.59
CA LEU A 80 -14.16 -3.84 6.41
C LEU A 80 -13.69 -4.48 7.72
N ASN A 81 -12.99 -3.74 8.57
CA ASN A 81 -12.54 -4.23 9.88
C ASN A 81 -13.72 -4.48 10.82
N VAL A 82 -14.69 -3.57 10.87
CA VAL A 82 -15.95 -3.75 11.65
C VAL A 82 -16.72 -4.98 11.15
N MET A 83 -16.83 -5.17 9.83
CA MET A 83 -17.50 -6.33 9.26
C MET A 83 -16.80 -7.66 9.58
N LYS A 84 -15.46 -7.65 9.69
CA LYS A 84 -14.69 -8.85 10.07
C LYS A 84 -14.82 -9.16 11.56
N GLY A 85 -14.81 -8.14 12.43
CA GLY A 85 -14.94 -8.31 13.88
C GLY A 85 -16.30 -8.86 14.33
N LYS A 86 -17.37 -8.67 13.55
CA LYS A 86 -18.71 -9.21 13.85
C LYS A 86 -18.87 -10.71 13.55
N LYS A 87 -17.92 -11.37 12.88
CA LYS A 87 -18.00 -12.82 12.60
C LYS A 87 -17.59 -13.69 13.79
N THR A 88 -16.78 -13.18 14.71
CA THR A 88 -16.25 -13.98 15.84
C THR A 88 -17.21 -14.04 17.02
N SER A 89 -18.02 -13.00 17.25
CA SER A 89 -18.95 -12.93 18.39
C SER A 89 -20.10 -13.95 18.32
N SER A 90 -20.54 -14.33 17.12
CA SER A 90 -21.62 -15.33 16.98
C SER A 90 -21.13 -16.77 17.13
N GLN A 91 -19.88 -17.07 16.76
CA GLN A 91 -19.28 -18.39 16.97
C GLN A 91 -19.03 -18.64 18.47
N ASP A 92 -18.52 -17.63 19.18
CA ASP A 92 -18.22 -17.75 20.62
C ASP A 92 -19.50 -17.96 21.47
N TYR A 93 -20.62 -17.34 21.09
CA TYR A 93 -21.90 -17.53 21.78
C TYR A 93 -22.46 -18.96 21.62
N ILE A 94 -22.30 -19.56 20.43
CA ILE A 94 -22.73 -20.94 20.14
C ILE A 94 -21.83 -21.95 20.88
N THR A 95 -20.53 -21.67 20.96
CA THR A 95 -19.58 -22.53 21.68
C THR A 95 -19.79 -22.47 23.20
N GLN A 96 -20.04 -21.28 23.78
CA GLN A 96 -20.31 -21.14 25.22
C GLN A 96 -21.61 -21.83 25.66
N HIS A 97 -22.70 -21.71 24.89
CA HIS A 97 -23.96 -22.39 25.21
C HIS A 97 -23.89 -23.92 25.14
N ARG A 98 -22.96 -24.47 24.34
CA ARG A 98 -22.73 -25.93 24.24
C ARG A 98 -21.99 -26.51 25.44
N TRP A 99 -21.13 -25.74 26.10
CA TRP A 99 -20.37 -26.19 27.28
C TRP A 99 -21.18 -26.12 28.58
N LEU A 100 -22.19 -25.26 28.68
CA LEU A 100 -22.99 -25.09 29.89
C LEU A 100 -24.18 -26.05 30.00
N ASN A 101 -24.43 -26.89 28.99
CA ASN A 101 -25.57 -27.82 28.93
C ASN A 101 -25.15 -29.28 28.66
N GLY A 102 -23.90 -29.65 29.00
CA GLY A 102 -23.36 -31.00 28.86
C GLY A 102 -22.92 -31.58 30.19
#